data_AF-B1VJE5-F1
#
_entry.id   AF-B1VJE5-F1
#
_cell.length_a   1.000
_cell.length_b   1.000
_cell.length_c   1.000
_cell.angle_alpha   90.00
_cell.angle_beta   90.00
_cell.angle_gamma   90.00
#
_symmetry.space_group_name_H-M   'P 1'
#
loop_
_entity.id
_entity.type
_entity.pdbx_description
1 polymer ?
#
loop_
_entity_poly.entity_id
_entity_poly.type
_entity_poly.pdbx_seq_one_letter_code
_entity_poly.pdbx_strand_id
1 'polypeptide(L)'
;MRVERSLIRQAVALRLQLGKSQGAFWRMFGLSQPAASRLECTGRGTASLCVLLGLYVAGRIDDGDLLSLPDQEETSGTDEV
;
A
#
# COMPACT_ATOMS: atom_id res chain seq x y z
N MET A 1 -16.90 1.50 10.30
CA MET A 1 -15.48 1.28 10.65
C MET A 1 -15.03 -0.18 10.85
N ARG A 2 -15.91 -1.21 10.91
CA ARG A 2 -15.43 -2.63 10.99
C ARG A 2 -14.89 -3.19 9.66
N VAL A 3 -15.48 -2.76 8.53
CA VAL A 3 -15.16 -3.26 7.19
C VAL A 3 -13.72 -2.92 6.78
N GLU A 4 -13.32 -1.67 6.97
CA GLU A 4 -11.97 -1.17 6.70
C GLU A 4 -10.87 -2.01 7.37
N ARG A 5 -11.01 -2.25 8.68
CA ARG A 5 -10.04 -3.06 9.43
C ARG A 5 -9.99 -4.50 8.93
N SER A 6 -11.10 -5.06 8.47
CA SER A 6 -11.13 -6.41 7.90
C SER A 6 -10.44 -6.47 6.54
N LEU A 7 -10.62 -5.44 5.70
CA LEU A 7 -9.99 -5.35 4.38
C LEU A 7 -8.48 -5.21 4.48
N ILE A 8 -7.99 -4.34 5.37
CA ILE A 8 -6.55 -4.17 5.59
C ILE A 8 -5.93 -5.50 6.06
N ARG A 9 -6.61 -6.24 6.95
CA ARG A 9 -6.14 -7.58 7.37
C ARG A 9 -6.12 -8.59 6.22
N GLN A 10 -7.11 -8.57 5.33
CA GLN A 10 -7.11 -9.42 4.13
C GLN A 10 -5.95 -9.06 3.20
N ALA A 11 -5.68 -7.77 2.98
CA ALA A 11 -4.54 -7.33 2.19
C ALA A 11 -3.20 -7.76 2.81
N VAL A 12 -3.06 -7.70 4.14
CA VAL A 12 -1.87 -8.21 4.85
C VAL A 12 -1.73 -9.73 4.68
N ALA A 13 -2.81 -10.49 4.82
CA ALA A 13 -2.79 -11.93 4.61
C ALA A 13 -2.37 -12.28 3.17
N LEU A 14 -2.93 -11.59 2.17
CA LEU A 14 -2.56 -11.74 0.77
C LEU A 14 -1.09 -11.41 0.53
N ARG A 15 -0.59 -10.29 1.07
CA ARG A 15 0.83 -9.92 1.01
C ARG A 15 1.74 -11.06 1.49
N LEU A 16 1.40 -11.65 2.64
CA LEU A 16 2.16 -12.76 3.22
C LEU A 16 2.08 -14.04 2.38
N GLN A 17 0.91 -14.35 1.81
CA GLN A 17 0.74 -15.48 0.89
C GLN A 17 1.58 -15.32 -0.38
N LEU A 18 1.69 -14.09 -0.90
CA LEU A 18 2.54 -13.76 -2.04
C LEU A 18 4.04 -13.69 -1.69
N GLY A 19 4.41 -13.86 -0.42
CA GLY A 19 5.81 -13.77 0.03
C GLY A 19 6.41 -12.37 -0.10
N LYS A 20 5.58 -11.32 -0.22
CA LYS A 20 6.05 -9.94 -0.44
C LYS A 20 6.42 -9.26 0.89
N SER A 21 7.54 -8.54 0.86
CA SER A 21 7.91 -7.65 1.96
C SER A 21 6.89 -6.51 2.08
N GLN A 22 6.83 -5.89 3.27
CA GLN A 22 5.96 -4.75 3.50
C GLN A 22 6.24 -3.61 2.50
N GLY A 23 7.52 -3.24 2.34
CA GLY A 23 7.91 -2.18 1.41
C GLY A 23 7.55 -2.51 -0.04
N ALA A 24 7.82 -3.74 -0.50
CA ALA A 24 7.50 -4.14 -1.88
C ALA A 24 5.99 -4.10 -2.16
N PHE A 25 5.16 -4.56 -1.21
CA PHE A 25 3.72 -4.60 -1.41
C PHE A 25 3.07 -3.22 -1.35
N TRP A 26 3.37 -2.45 -0.30
CA TRP A 26 2.69 -1.18 -0.05
C TRP A 26 3.20 -0.03 -0.93
N ARG A 27 4.42 -0.14 -1.48
CA ARG A 27 4.93 0.82 -2.47
C ARG A 27 4.07 0.85 -3.73
N MET A 28 3.46 -0.28 -4.12
CA MET A 28 2.50 -0.33 -5.25
C MET A 28 1.29 0.59 -5.03
N PHE A 29 0.95 0.85 -3.76
CA PHE A 29 -0.14 1.76 -3.37
C PHE A 29 0.37 3.17 -3.02
N GLY A 30 1.62 3.50 -3.38
CA GLY A 30 2.24 4.80 -3.10
C GLY A 30 2.58 5.03 -1.63
N LEU A 31 2.67 3.98 -0.80
CA LEU A 31 2.97 4.12 0.62
C LEU A 31 4.46 3.89 0.92
N SER A 32 5.03 4.81 1.69
CA SER A 32 6.35 4.64 2.30
C SER A 32 6.33 3.56 3.39
N GLN A 33 7.48 3.00 3.72
CA GLN A 33 7.60 1.95 4.75
C GLN A 33 7.06 2.37 6.14
N PRO A 34 7.30 3.61 6.63
CA PRO A 34 6.71 4.07 7.89
C PRO A 34 5.17 4.18 7.82
N ALA A 35 4.63 4.63 6.68
CA ALA A 35 3.19 4.71 6.48
C ALA A 35 2.55 3.32 6.44
N ALA A 36 3.17 2.37 5.74
CA ALA A 36 2.77 0.98 5.71
C ALA A 36 2.77 0.36 7.12
N SER A 37 3.80 0.64 7.93
CA SER A 37 3.88 0.14 9.31
C SER A 37 2.70 0.60 10.16
N ARG A 38 2.40 1.91 10.13
CA ARG A 38 1.23 2.46 10.83
C ARG A 38 -0.09 1.87 10.33
N LEU A 39 -0.22 1.67 9.02
CA LEU A 39 -1.42 1.09 8.42
C LEU A 39 -1.68 -0.33 8.93
N GLU A 40 -0.66 -1.21 8.91
CA GLU A 40 -0.80 -2.59 9.39
C GLU A 40 -1.09 -2.64 10.91
N CYS A 41 -0.44 -1.79 11.71
CA CYS A 41 -0.66 -1.73 13.16
C CYS A 41 -2.05 -1.21 13.55
N THR A 42 -2.46 -0.07 12.97
CA THR A 42 -3.71 0.60 13.35
C THR A 42 -4.93 -0.02 12.66
N GLY A 43 -4.73 -0.62 11.49
CA GLY A 43 -5.78 -1.09 10.61
C GLY A 43 -6.69 0.05 10.13
N ARG A 44 -6.11 1.24 9.91
CA ARG A 44 -6.81 2.44 9.42
C ARG A 44 -6.09 3.05 8.23
N GLY A 45 -6.81 3.25 7.14
CA GLY A 45 -6.33 3.83 5.89
C GLY A 45 -7.22 4.97 5.42
N THR A 46 -6.81 5.64 4.35
CA THR A 46 -7.69 6.63 3.69
C THR A 46 -8.80 5.90 2.92
N ALA A 47 -9.91 6.59 2.65
CA ALA A 47 -11.01 6.01 1.86
C ALA A 47 -10.53 5.56 0.48
N SER A 48 -9.70 6.37 -0.19
CA SER A 48 -9.13 6.05 -1.51
C SER A 48 -8.27 4.78 -1.47
N LEU A 49 -7.44 4.63 -0.44
CA LEU A 49 -6.65 3.41 -0.25
C LEU A 49 -7.54 2.18 -0.05
N CYS A 50 -8.62 2.31 0.73
CA CYS A 50 -9.55 1.19 0.94
C CYS A 50 -10.26 0.78 -0.36
N VAL A 51 -10.58 1.72 -1.24
CA VAL A 51 -11.15 1.40 -2.56
C VAL A 51 -10.13 0.62 -3.40
N LEU A 52 -8.88 1.10 -3.50
CA LEU A 52 -7.83 0.43 -4.26
C LEU A 52 -7.54 -0.98 -3.72
N LEU A 53 -7.43 -1.12 -2.40
CA LEU A 53 -7.25 -2.44 -1.77
C LEU A 53 -8.43 -3.36 -2.03
N GLY A 54 -9.65 -2.84 -2.01
CA GLY A 54 -10.85 -3.62 -2.32
C GLY A 54 -10.82 -4.18 -3.74
N LEU A 55 -10.43 -3.36 -4.72
CA LEU A 55 -10.27 -3.78 -6.11
C LEU A 55 -9.17 -4.81 -6.28
N TYR A 56 -8.01 -4.60 -5.63
CA TYR A 56 -6.87 -5.51 -5.72
C TYR A 56 -7.17 -6.87 -5.07
N VAL A 57 -7.72 -6.88 -3.84
CA VAL A 57 -8.10 -8.12 -3.15
C VAL A 57 -9.20 -8.88 -3.91
N ALA A 58 -10.09 -8.17 -4.61
CA ALA A 58 -11.10 -8.78 -5.47
C ALA A 58 -10.55 -9.27 -6.83
N GLY A 59 -9.26 -9.09 -7.12
CA GLY A 59 -8.63 -9.47 -8.39
C GLY A 59 -9.12 -8.65 -9.58
N ARG A 60 -9.62 -7.42 -9.34
CA ARG A 60 -10.10 -6.51 -10.40
C ARG A 60 -8.99 -5.63 -10.97
N ILE A 61 -7.94 -5.44 -10.19
CA ILE A 61 -6.69 -4.79 -10.59
C ILE A 61 -5.53 -5.66 -10.10
N ASP A 62 -4.39 -5.57 -10.76
CA ASP A 62 -3.18 -6.32 -10.41
C ASP A 62 -1.96 -5.42 -10.20
N ASP A 63 -0.78 -6.04 -10.06
CA ASP A 63 0.48 -5.31 -9.85
C ASP A 63 0.81 -4.39 -11.03
N GLY A 64 0.48 -4.77 -12.26
CA GLY A 64 0.76 -3.99 -13.47
C GLY A 64 -0.07 -2.72 -13.54
N ASP A 65 -1.33 -2.78 -13.12
CA ASP A 65 -2.21 -1.61 -13.00
C ASP A 65 -1.67 -0.59 -11.99
N LEU A 66 -1.03 -1.07 -10.91
CA LEU A 66 -0.53 -0.25 -9.80
C LEU A 66 0.89 0.31 -10.03
N LEU A 67 1.74 -0.44 -10.74
CA LEU A 67 3.14 -0.06 -11.01
C LEU A 67 3.33 0.80 -12.26
N SER A 68 2.26 1.07 -13.01
CA SER A 68 2.30 1.93 -14.21
C SER A 68 2.54 3.42 -13.92
N LEU A 69 2.79 3.81 -12.66
CA LEU A 69 3.13 5.17 -12.28
C LEU A 69 4.66 5.31 -12.19
N PRO A 70 5.29 6.23 -12.93
CA PRO A 70 6.74 6.42 -12.86
C PRO A 70 7.14 6.80 -11.43
N ASP A 71 8.22 6.19 -10.93
CA ASP A 71 8.86 6.55 -9.66
C ASP A 71 9.03 8.07 -9.62
N GLN A 72 8.29 8.74 -8.75
CA GLN A 72 8.61 10.12 -8.37
C GLN A 72 9.93 10.01 -7.61
N GLU A 73 11.04 10.25 -8.31
CA GLU A 73 12.36 10.42 -7.71
C GLU A 73 12.23 11.33 -6.49
N GLU A 74 12.64 10.80 -5.33
CA GLU A 74 12.81 11.60 -4.14
C GLU A 74 13.83 12.70 -4.46
N THR A 75 13.36 13.92 -4.73
CA THR A 75 14.21 15.10 -4.79
C THR A 75 14.73 15.37 -3.38
N SER A 76 15.83 14.71 -3.04
CA SER A 76 16.65 15.00 -1.88
C SER A 76 17.26 16.39 -2.09
N GLY A 77 16.56 17.42 -1.63
CA GLY A 77 17.10 18.76 -1.49
C GLY A 77 18.18 18.76 -0.42
N THR A 78 19.44 18.65 -0.85
CA THR A 78 20.58 19.09 -0.05
C THR A 78 20.69 20.59 -0.21
N ASP A 79 20.13 21.34 0.74
CA ASP A 79 20.48 22.74 0.95
C ASP A 79 21.88 22.78 1.59
N GLU A 80 22.90 23.07 0.78
CA GLU A 80 24.17 23.62 1.24
C GLU A 80 24.20 25.11 0.88
N VAL A 81 24.17 25.97 1.91
CA VAL A 81 24.63 27.36 1.87
C VAL A 81 25.49 27.62 3.09
#